data_AF-A0ABD0N7K7-F1
#
_entry.id   AF-A0ABD0N7K7-F1
#
_cell.length_a   1.000
_cell.length_b   1.000
_cell.length_c   1.000
_cell.angle_alpha   90.00
_cell.angle_beta   90.00
_cell.angle_gamma   90.00
#
_symmetry.space_group_name_H-M   'P 1'
#
loop_
_entity.id
_entity.type
_entity.pdbx_description
1 polymer ?
#
loop_
_entity_poly.entity_id
_entity_poly.type
_entity_poly.pdbx_seq_one_letter_code
_entity_poly.pdbx_strand_id
1 'polypeptide(L)'
;MAKKLMITYALWAVGGPLGLHHIYLGRDSHALLWILTFGGFGIGWAREFFRLPSYVSEANHSVERAPVRRPQATPPPPVGLIRFAGQICVGIYFGSVALISLSSLSFFYLLVLPLSIAAGIHLVSSVGQQTSDLQKTLITCIITSSIFYGSNLSPLPISIAGSVTAAQHNTFKPLRPEPL
;
A
#
# COMPACT_ATOMS: atom_id res chain seq x y z
N MET A 1 -7.05 -9.11 22.71
CA MET A 1 -8.37 -9.77 22.54
C MET A 1 -8.47 -10.38 21.14
N ALA A 2 -9.01 -11.60 21.00
CA ALA A 2 -9.21 -12.22 19.69
C ALA A 2 -10.24 -11.46 18.83
N LYS A 3 -9.90 -11.25 17.56
CA LYS A 3 -10.76 -10.61 16.56
C LYS A 3 -11.85 -11.60 16.11
N LYS A 4 -13.09 -11.12 16.01
CA LYS A 4 -14.25 -11.94 15.65
C LYS A 4 -14.61 -11.78 14.18
N LEU A 5 -14.78 -12.91 13.47
CA LEU A 5 -15.15 -12.95 12.05
C LEU A 5 -16.46 -12.20 11.75
N MET A 6 -17.49 -12.40 12.58
CA MET A 6 -18.80 -11.76 12.39
C MET A 6 -18.72 -10.23 12.46
N ILE A 7 -17.93 -9.69 13.39
CA ILE A 7 -17.74 -8.23 13.53
C ILE A 7 -17.02 -7.70 12.28
N THR A 8 -15.99 -8.40 11.82
CA THR A 8 -15.27 -8.02 10.60
C THR A 8 -16.18 -8.00 9.36
N TYR A 9 -17.09 -8.98 9.21
CA TYR A 9 -18.08 -8.97 8.12
C TYR A 9 -19.11 -7.84 8.23
N ALA A 10 -19.59 -7.54 9.45
CA ALA A 10 -20.50 -6.42 9.66
C ALA A 10 -19.83 -5.08 9.28
N LEU A 11 -18.57 -4.89 9.68
CA LEU A 11 -17.78 -3.71 9.30
C LEU A 11 -17.51 -3.65 7.78
N TRP A 12 -17.28 -4.80 7.13
CA TRP A 12 -17.13 -4.88 5.68
C TRP A 12 -18.43 -4.55 4.93
N ALA A 13 -19.59 -4.90 5.47
CA ALA A 13 -20.89 -4.60 4.84
C ALA A 13 -21.28 -3.11 5.00
N VAL A 14 -21.09 -2.55 6.19
CA VAL A 14 -21.49 -1.16 6.50
C VAL A 14 -20.46 -0.13 6.03
N GLY A 15 -19.17 -0.46 6.17
CA GLY A 15 -18.05 0.44 5.95
C GLY A 15 -16.96 -0.14 5.05
N GLY A 16 -17.30 -1.13 4.23
CA GLY A 16 -16.37 -1.83 3.34
C GLY A 16 -15.53 -0.90 2.48
N PRO A 17 -16.14 0.01 1.68
CA PRO A 17 -15.39 0.95 0.84
C PRO A 17 -14.48 1.90 1.63
N LEU A 18 -14.84 2.20 2.88
CA LEU A 18 -14.08 3.04 3.79
C LEU A 18 -12.99 2.25 4.56
N GLY A 19 -12.93 0.92 4.42
CA GLY A 19 -11.88 0.10 5.03
C GLY A 19 -11.98 -0.07 6.56
N LEU A 20 -13.17 0.10 7.17
CA LEU A 20 -13.35 -0.01 8.62
C LEU A 20 -12.93 -1.38 9.18
N HIS A 21 -13.19 -2.45 8.42
CA HIS A 21 -12.77 -3.80 8.79
C HIS A 21 -11.25 -3.95 8.83
N HIS A 22 -10.50 -3.21 8.00
CA HIS A 22 -9.03 -3.21 8.04
C HIS A 22 -8.49 -2.52 9.29
N ILE A 23 -9.12 -1.42 9.73
CA ILE A 23 -8.78 -0.74 10.98
C ILE A 23 -9.00 -1.68 12.16
N TYR A 24 -10.14 -2.38 12.20
CA TYR A 24 -10.44 -3.36 13.26
C TYR A 24 -9.40 -4.48 13.33
N LEU A 25 -8.86 -4.90 12.19
CA LEU A 25 -7.82 -5.92 12.06
C LEU A 25 -6.39 -5.38 12.24
N GLY A 26 -6.19 -4.08 12.48
CA GLY A 26 -4.87 -3.46 12.64
C GLY A 26 -4.08 -3.31 11.33
N ARG A 27 -4.76 -3.29 10.18
CA ARG A 27 -4.18 -3.17 8.84
C ARG A 27 -4.30 -1.74 8.31
N ASP A 28 -3.72 -0.77 9.02
CA ASP A 28 -3.95 0.66 8.80
C ASP A 28 -3.58 1.14 7.38
N SER A 29 -2.44 0.67 6.83
CA SER A 29 -2.05 0.99 5.45
C SER A 29 -3.08 0.48 4.41
N HIS A 30 -3.71 -0.66 4.70
CA HIS A 30 -4.72 -1.25 3.84
C HIS A 30 -6.04 -0.47 3.92
N ALA A 31 -6.40 -0.01 5.13
CA ALA A 31 -7.54 0.89 5.33
C ALA A 31 -7.34 2.21 4.57
N LEU A 32 -6.16 2.83 4.68
CA LEU A 32 -5.85 4.08 3.97
C LEU A 32 -5.88 3.90 2.45
N LEU A 33 -5.39 2.76 1.94
CA LEU A 33 -5.56 2.40 0.53
C LEU A 33 -7.03 2.31 0.13
N TRP A 34 -7.86 1.68 0.96
CA TRP A 34 -9.29 1.54 0.69
C TRP A 34 -9.99 2.90 0.64
N ILE A 35 -9.75 3.77 1.61
CA ILE A 35 -10.34 5.12 1.64
C ILE A 35 -9.94 5.92 0.39
N LEU A 36 -8.65 5.90 0.03
CA LEU A 36 -8.15 6.68 -1.11
C LEU A 36 -8.54 6.10 -2.47
N THR A 37 -8.93 4.82 -2.54
CA THR A 37 -9.34 4.16 -3.79
C THR A 37 -10.81 3.77 -3.82
N PHE A 38 -11.60 4.24 -2.85
CA PHE A 38 -13.02 3.88 -2.67
C PHE A 38 -13.26 2.36 -2.69
N GLY A 39 -12.54 1.63 -1.84
CA GLY A 39 -12.66 0.18 -1.72
C GLY A 39 -11.90 -0.61 -2.79
N GLY A 40 -10.77 -0.09 -3.27
CA GLY A 40 -9.99 -0.73 -4.33
C GLY A 40 -10.72 -0.71 -5.68
N PHE A 41 -11.28 0.46 -6.03
CA PHE A 41 -12.09 0.70 -7.22
C PHE A 41 -13.34 -0.21 -7.31
N GLY A 42 -13.94 -0.54 -6.16
CA GLY A 42 -15.11 -1.42 -6.02
C GLY A 42 -14.85 -2.91 -6.22
N ILE A 43 -13.90 -3.29 -7.08
CA ILE A 43 -13.51 -4.70 -7.30
C ILE A 43 -12.78 -5.26 -6.07
N GLY A 44 -11.93 -4.44 -5.44
CA GLY A 44 -11.23 -4.80 -4.21
C GLY A 44 -12.18 -5.23 -3.10
N TRP A 45 -13.27 -4.47 -2.91
CA TRP A 45 -14.33 -4.76 -1.93
C TRP A 45 -14.98 -6.13 -2.14
N ALA A 46 -15.35 -6.50 -3.37
CA ALA A 46 -15.96 -7.79 -3.68
C ALA A 46 -14.98 -8.96 -3.47
N ARG A 47 -13.73 -8.82 -3.92
CA ARG A 47 -12.68 -9.84 -3.74
C ARG A 47 -12.37 -10.08 -2.26
N GLU A 48 -12.53 -9.06 -1.42
CA GLU A 48 -12.18 -9.12 -0.01
C GLU A 48 -13.05 -10.07 0.80
N PHE A 49 -14.29 -10.29 0.37
CA PHE A 49 -15.20 -11.24 1.01
C PHE A 49 -14.55 -12.62 1.19
N PHE A 50 -13.83 -13.10 0.17
CA PHE A 50 -13.13 -14.40 0.23
C PHE A 50 -11.85 -14.39 1.07
N ARG A 51 -11.25 -13.22 1.33
CA ARG A 51 -9.99 -13.07 2.08
C ARG A 51 -10.19 -12.70 3.54
N LEU A 52 -11.39 -12.28 3.91
CA LEU A 52 -11.71 -11.88 5.27
C LEU A 52 -11.41 -12.96 6.34
N PRO A 53 -11.67 -14.27 6.09
CA PRO A 53 -11.32 -15.31 7.05
C PRO A 53 -9.81 -15.44 7.29
N SER A 54 -9.00 -15.31 6.23
CA SER A 54 -7.54 -15.37 6.38
C SER A 54 -6.99 -14.16 7.11
N TYR A 55 -7.58 -12.97 6.92
CA TYR A 55 -7.17 -11.78 7.67
C TYR A 55 -7.50 -11.85 9.16
N VAL A 56 -8.63 -12.45 9.53
CA VAL A 56 -8.98 -12.67 10.94
C VAL A 56 -8.05 -13.70 11.58
N SER A 57 -7.75 -14.80 10.87
CA SER A 57 -6.77 -15.78 11.32
C SER A 57 -5.39 -15.14 11.52
N GLU A 58 -4.92 -14.34 10.55
CA GLU A 58 -3.64 -13.62 10.63
C GLU A 58 -3.59 -12.67 11.84
N ALA A 59 -4.65 -11.89 12.06
CA ALA A 59 -4.75 -10.95 13.18
C ALA A 59 -4.79 -11.65 14.55
N ASN A 60 -5.34 -12.87 14.62
CA ASN A 60 -5.35 -13.66 15.86
C ASN A 60 -4.00 -14.34 16.11
N HIS A 61 -3.33 -14.84 15.07
CA HIS A 61 -2.00 -15.46 15.21
C HIS A 61 -0.89 -14.45 15.54
N SER A 62 -1.02 -13.18 15.16
CA SER A 62 -0.07 -12.15 15.58
C SER A 62 -0.14 -11.84 17.08
N VAL A 63 -1.32 -11.97 17.70
CA VAL A 63 -1.53 -11.74 19.14
C VAL A 63 -0.95 -12.89 19.98
N GLU A 64 -0.91 -14.10 19.44
CA GLU A 64 -0.49 -15.30 20.17
C GLU A 64 1.04 -15.53 20.14
N ARG A 65 1.79 -14.82 19.28
CA ARG A 65 3.26 -14.91 19.22
C ARG A 65 3.95 -13.81 20.03
N ALA A 66 4.02 -14.00 21.34
CA ALA A 66 5.20 -13.63 22.13
C ALA A 66 5.82 -14.95 22.63
N PRO A 67 7.14 -15.22 22.47
CA PRO A 67 8.24 -14.27 22.64
C PRO A 67 9.39 -14.35 21.60
N VAL A 68 10.23 -13.31 21.60
CA VAL A 68 11.69 -13.31 21.36
C VAL A 68 12.22 -14.36 20.35
N ARG A 69 12.32 -14.00 19.07
CA ARG A 69 13.31 -14.63 18.17
C ARG A 69 14.16 -13.54 17.54
N ARG A 70 15.47 -13.64 17.79
CA ARG A 70 16.55 -12.77 17.28
C ARG A 70 16.41 -12.51 15.78
N PRO A 71 16.97 -11.40 15.24
CA PRO A 71 16.92 -11.07 13.82
C PRO A 71 17.69 -12.13 13.02
N GLN A 72 17.01 -13.22 12.69
CA GLN A 72 17.44 -14.12 11.65
C GLN A 72 17.28 -13.33 10.37
N ALA A 73 18.35 -13.22 9.56
CA ALA A 73 18.32 -12.59 8.25
C ALA A 73 17.22 -13.28 7.43
N THR A 74 16.02 -12.72 7.48
CA THR A 74 14.86 -13.28 6.79
C THR A 74 15.08 -12.97 5.32
N PRO A 75 15.00 -13.97 4.43
CA PRO A 75 15.10 -13.72 3.01
C PRO A 75 14.05 -12.67 2.61
N PRO A 76 14.35 -11.81 1.62
CA PRO A 76 13.42 -10.77 1.20
C PRO A 76 12.07 -11.39 0.81
N PRO A 77 10.95 -10.73 1.12
CA PRO A 77 9.64 -11.27 0.81
C PRO A 77 9.49 -11.52 -0.71
N PRO A 78 8.83 -12.61 -1.13
CA PRO A 78 8.60 -12.88 -2.53
C PRO A 78 7.75 -11.76 -3.16
N VAL A 79 8.18 -11.30 -4.33
CA VAL A 79 7.47 -10.28 -5.10
C VAL A 79 6.25 -10.90 -5.78
N GLY A 80 5.07 -10.67 -5.21
CA GLY A 80 3.82 -11.16 -5.79
C GLY A 80 3.37 -10.30 -6.98
N LEU A 81 3.05 -10.92 -8.11
CA LEU A 81 2.58 -10.23 -9.33
C LEU A 81 1.41 -9.28 -9.07
N ILE A 82 0.45 -9.69 -8.24
CA ILE A 82 -0.73 -8.87 -7.90
C ILE A 82 -0.33 -7.61 -7.13
N ARG A 83 0.69 -7.70 -6.25
CA ARG A 83 1.20 -6.54 -5.51
C ARG A 83 1.92 -5.59 -6.45
N PHE A 84 2.77 -6.13 -7.32
CA PHE A 84 3.51 -5.35 -8.31
C PHE A 84 2.57 -4.62 -9.28
N ALA A 85 1.59 -5.33 -9.85
CA ALA A 85 0.55 -4.73 -10.68
C ALA A 85 -0.25 -3.68 -9.91
N GLY A 86 -0.60 -3.96 -8.66
CA GLY A 86 -1.26 -2.99 -7.78
C GLY A 86 -0.45 -1.71 -7.55
N GLN A 87 0.88 -1.83 -7.35
CA GLN A 87 1.76 -0.67 -7.18
C GLN A 87 1.77 0.22 -8.41
N ILE A 88 1.85 -0.38 -9.60
CA ILE A 88 1.80 0.35 -10.87
C ILE A 88 0.44 1.04 -11.04
N CYS A 89 -0.66 0.31 -10.88
CA CYS A 89 -2.01 0.87 -11.06
C CYS A 89 -2.30 2.01 -10.07
N VAL A 90 -1.97 1.83 -8.79
CA VAL A 90 -2.23 2.84 -7.75
C VAL A 90 -1.26 4.03 -7.89
N GLY A 91 0.00 3.79 -8.26
CA GLY A 91 0.95 4.86 -8.55
C GLY A 91 0.48 5.74 -9.71
N ILE A 92 0.05 5.14 -10.83
CA ILE A 92 -0.56 5.86 -11.95
C ILE A 92 -1.81 6.62 -11.49
N TYR A 93 -2.69 5.98 -10.73
CA TYR A 93 -3.90 6.63 -10.21
C TYR A 93 -3.58 7.89 -9.40
N PHE A 94 -2.65 7.82 -8.45
CA PHE A 94 -2.25 8.98 -7.65
C PHE A 94 -1.60 10.07 -8.50
N GLY A 95 -0.75 9.67 -9.46
CA GLY A 95 -0.14 10.60 -10.41
C GLY A 95 -1.17 11.32 -11.28
N SER A 96 -2.18 10.61 -11.78
CA SER A 96 -3.27 11.18 -12.59
C SER A 96 -4.15 12.13 -11.76
N VAL A 97 -4.50 11.76 -10.53
CA VAL A 97 -5.24 12.65 -9.61
C VAL A 97 -4.45 13.93 -9.34
N ALA A 98 -3.14 13.82 -9.12
CA ALA A 98 -2.26 14.97 -8.94
C ALA A 98 -2.17 15.83 -10.20
N LEU A 99 -2.10 15.23 -11.40
CA LEU A 99 -2.11 15.97 -12.67
C LEU A 99 -3.39 16.80 -12.84
N ILE A 100 -4.54 16.23 -12.51
CA ILE A 100 -5.83 16.91 -12.65
C ILE A 100 -5.98 18.02 -11.60
N SER A 101 -5.50 17.78 -10.38
CA SER A 101 -5.84 18.62 -9.22
C SER A 101 -4.77 19.64 -8.84
N LEU A 102 -3.48 19.35 -9.14
CA LEU A 102 -2.32 20.07 -8.60
C LEU A 102 -1.33 20.53 -9.67
N SER A 103 -1.65 20.37 -10.97
CA SER A 103 -0.76 20.73 -12.08
C SER A 103 -0.37 22.20 -12.15
N SER A 104 -1.09 23.09 -11.48
CA SER A 104 -0.79 24.52 -11.43
C SER A 104 0.39 24.91 -10.55
N LEU A 105 0.97 23.96 -9.79
CA LEU A 105 2.07 24.24 -8.86
C LEU A 105 3.43 24.36 -9.58
N SER A 106 4.25 25.33 -9.18
CA SER A 106 5.52 25.69 -9.86
C SER A 106 6.59 24.58 -9.90
N PHE A 107 6.45 23.52 -9.10
CA PHE A 107 7.35 22.37 -9.07
C PHE A 107 6.60 21.05 -9.24
N PHE A 108 5.46 21.09 -9.93
CA PHE A 108 4.57 19.95 -10.03
C PHE A 108 5.28 18.69 -10.54
N TYR A 109 5.90 18.76 -11.73
CA TYR A 109 6.57 17.60 -12.32
C TYR A 109 7.86 17.18 -11.59
N LEU A 110 8.50 18.04 -10.80
CA LEU A 110 9.75 17.70 -10.11
C LEU A 110 9.52 17.15 -8.70
N LEU A 111 8.47 17.61 -8.01
CA LEU A 111 8.23 17.29 -6.61
C LEU A 111 6.85 16.65 -6.40
N VAL A 112 5.78 17.34 -6.80
CA VAL A 112 4.41 16.94 -6.43
C VAL A 112 4.01 15.63 -7.10
N LEU A 113 4.29 15.50 -8.39
CA LEU A 113 4.00 14.31 -9.17
C LEU A 113 4.75 13.07 -8.66
N PRO A 114 6.10 13.07 -8.56
CA PRO A 114 6.83 11.90 -8.07
C PRO A 114 6.51 11.59 -6.61
N LEU A 115 6.21 12.59 -5.77
CA LEU A 115 5.76 12.38 -4.40
C LEU A 115 4.41 11.66 -4.35
N SER A 116 3.45 12.09 -5.18
CA SER A 116 2.12 11.48 -5.25
C SER A 116 2.20 10.03 -5.72
N ILE A 117 2.98 9.76 -6.77
CA ILE A 117 3.19 8.41 -7.31
C ILE A 117 3.90 7.52 -6.28
N ALA A 118 4.98 8.01 -5.67
CA ALA A 118 5.71 7.27 -4.64
C ALA A 118 4.84 6.94 -3.43
N ALA A 119 3.96 7.86 -3.01
CA ALA A 119 2.98 7.62 -1.95
C ALA A 119 2.02 6.48 -2.31
N GLY A 120 1.48 6.47 -3.53
CA GLY A 120 0.62 5.38 -4.03
C GLY A 120 1.34 4.02 -4.05
N ILE A 121 2.57 3.98 -4.56
CA ILE A 121 3.40 2.76 -4.60
C ILE A 121 3.70 2.25 -3.19
N HIS A 122 4.10 3.15 -2.29
CA HIS A 122 4.45 2.79 -0.92
C HIS A 122 3.23 2.31 -0.12
N LEU A 123 2.05 2.87 -0.41
CA LEU A 123 0.81 2.44 0.21
C LEU A 123 0.47 0.99 -0.14
N VAL A 124 0.60 0.61 -1.43
CA VAL A 124 0.42 -0.78 -1.87
C VAL A 124 1.54 -1.67 -1.36
N SER A 125 2.79 -1.20 -1.37
CA SER A 125 3.93 -1.96 -0.85
C SER A 125 3.77 -2.27 0.63
N SER A 126 3.11 -1.37 1.38
CA SER A 126 2.81 -1.47 2.81
C SER A 126 1.55 -2.30 3.13
N VAL A 127 0.90 -2.95 2.16
CA VAL A 127 -0.26 -3.79 2.47
C VAL A 127 0.16 -5.10 3.14
N GLY A 128 -0.43 -5.41 4.29
CA GLY A 128 -0.13 -6.59 5.10
C GLY A 128 1.18 -6.46 5.88
N GLN A 129 1.96 -7.53 5.94
CA GLN A 129 3.21 -7.63 6.71
C GLN A 129 4.46 -7.17 5.96
N GLN A 130 4.33 -6.70 4.73
CA GLN A 130 5.46 -6.23 3.92
C GLN A 130 5.41 -4.72 3.80
N THR A 131 6.55 -4.11 3.58
CA THR A 131 6.73 -2.70 3.20
C THR A 131 7.93 -2.58 2.25
N SER A 132 8.19 -1.39 1.73
CA SER A 132 9.38 -1.10 0.92
C SER A 132 10.06 0.17 1.41
N ASP A 133 11.34 0.31 1.07
CA ASP A 133 12.09 1.53 1.32
C ASP A 133 11.46 2.72 0.56
N LEU A 134 10.80 3.62 1.31
CA LEU A 134 10.13 4.79 0.76
C LEU A 134 11.12 5.78 0.15
N GLN A 135 12.27 5.97 0.79
CA GLN A 135 13.26 6.95 0.37
C GLN A 135 13.85 6.56 -0.99
N LYS A 136 14.25 5.30 -1.17
CA LYS A 136 14.75 4.79 -2.45
C LYS A 136 13.68 4.87 -3.54
N THR A 137 12.44 4.47 -3.21
CA THR A 137 11.31 4.56 -4.14
C THR A 137 11.08 6.01 -4.58
N LEU A 138 11.10 6.96 -3.66
CA LEU A 138 10.91 8.39 -3.94
C LEU A 138 12.05 8.96 -4.78
N ILE A 139 13.31 8.64 -4.47
CA ILE A 139 14.47 9.08 -5.25
C ILE A 139 14.35 8.58 -6.69
N THR A 140 14.03 7.30 -6.90
CA THR A 140 13.78 6.75 -8.24
C THR A 140 12.66 7.50 -8.95
N CYS A 141 11.56 7.80 -8.26
CA CYS A 141 10.44 8.54 -8.86
C CYS A 141 10.86 9.95 -9.28
N ILE A 142 11.62 10.67 -8.44
CA ILE A 142 12.13 12.02 -8.74
C ILE A 142 13.07 11.98 -9.96
N ILE A 143 14.03 11.05 -9.99
CA ILE A 143 14.96 10.90 -11.12
C ILE A 143 14.19 10.62 -12.41
N THR A 144 13.25 9.68 -12.37
CA THR A 144 12.45 9.32 -13.55
C THR A 144 11.57 10.48 -14.00
N SER A 145 11.00 11.24 -13.06
CA SER A 145 10.16 12.39 -13.37
C SER A 145 10.92 13.51 -14.06
N SER A 146 12.18 13.74 -13.67
CA SER A 146 13.07 14.70 -14.33
C SER A 146 13.35 14.32 -15.79
N ILE A 147 13.44 13.03 -16.10
CA ILE A 147 13.66 12.53 -17.48
C ILE A 147 12.41 12.75 -18.34
N PHE A 148 11.21 12.54 -17.78
CA PHE A 148 9.94 12.66 -18.48
C PHE A 148 9.20 13.98 -18.17
N TYR A 149 9.96 15.04 -17.89
CA TYR A 149 9.43 16.33 -17.46
C TYR A 149 8.44 16.92 -18.48
N GLY A 150 7.31 17.42 -18.00
CA GLY A 150 6.31 18.11 -18.82
C GLY A 150 5.40 17.20 -19.67
N SER A 151 5.59 15.88 -19.65
CA SER A 151 4.72 14.94 -20.37
C SER A 151 3.52 14.52 -19.51
N ASN A 152 2.32 14.49 -20.10
CA ASN A 152 1.12 13.94 -19.45
C ASN A 152 1.19 12.41 -19.27
N LEU A 153 2.08 11.74 -20.01
CA LEU A 153 2.32 10.30 -19.89
C LEU A 153 3.35 9.96 -18.82
N SER A 154 3.94 10.96 -18.15
CA SER A 154 4.95 10.78 -17.10
C SER A 154 4.53 9.87 -15.94
N PRO A 155 3.25 9.75 -15.51
CA PRO A 155 2.91 8.84 -14.41
C PRO A 155 3.24 7.38 -14.67
N LEU A 156 3.14 6.92 -15.93
CA LEU A 156 3.39 5.52 -16.30
C LEU A 156 4.86 5.10 -16.09
N PRO A 157 5.88 5.72 -16.72
CA PRO A 157 7.27 5.35 -16.53
C PRO A 157 7.74 5.55 -15.08
N ILE A 158 7.31 6.64 -14.42
CA ILE A 158 7.63 6.89 -13.01
C ILE A 158 7.07 5.75 -12.14
N SER A 159 5.82 5.35 -12.38
CA SER A 159 5.18 4.32 -11.58
C SER A 159 5.81 2.94 -11.77
N ILE A 160 6.23 2.61 -13.00
CA ILE A 160 6.95 1.35 -13.28
C ILE A 160 8.30 1.35 -12.57
N ALA A 161 9.10 2.41 -12.76
CA ALA A 161 10.44 2.51 -12.16
C ALA A 161 10.39 2.47 -10.62
N GLY A 162 9.45 3.22 -10.02
CA GLY A 162 9.21 3.19 -8.58
C GLY A 162 8.75 1.82 -8.08
N SER A 163 7.87 1.13 -8.81
CA SER A 163 7.40 -0.21 -8.43
C SER A 163 8.51 -1.25 -8.49
N VAL A 164 9.40 -1.18 -9.48
CA VAL A 164 10.60 -2.03 -9.57
C VAL A 164 11.52 -1.78 -8.38
N THR A 165 11.78 -0.50 -8.04
CA THR A 165 12.61 -0.16 -6.87
C THR A 165 11.99 -0.65 -5.57
N ALA A 166 10.66 -0.49 -5.42
CA ALA A 166 9.93 -0.96 -4.25
C ALA A 166 9.95 -2.49 -4.13
N ALA A 167 9.91 -3.20 -5.26
CA ALA A 167 10.01 -4.66 -5.31
C ALA A 167 11.42 -5.15 -4.95
N GLN A 168 12.47 -4.45 -5.39
CA GLN A 168 13.87 -4.77 -5.07
C GLN A 168 14.24 -4.48 -3.61
N HIS A 169 13.57 -3.49 -2.99
CA HIS A 169 13.86 -3.04 -1.63
C HIS A 169 12.69 -3.31 -0.68
N ASN A 170 12.05 -4.48 -0.82
CA ASN A 170 10.97 -4.89 0.05
C ASN A 170 11.50 -5.54 1.34
N THR A 171 10.79 -5.34 2.44
CA THR A 171 11.13 -5.89 3.75
C THR A 171 9.86 -6.25 4.51
N PHE A 172 9.99 -7.10 5.53
CA PHE A 172 8.90 -7.34 6.47
C PHE A 172 8.78 -6.17 7.45
N LYS A 173 7.55 -5.82 7.83
CA LYS A 173 7.29 -4.81 8.86
C LYS A 173 7.79 -5.32 10.22
N PRO A 174 8.28 -4.43 11.09
CA PRO A 174 8.56 -4.80 12.47
C PRO A 174 7.27 -5.25 13.16
N LEU A 175 7.40 -6.22 14.08
CA LEU A 175 6.28 -6.68 14.90
C LEU A 175 5.69 -5.49 15.68
N ARG A 176 4.37 -5.33 15.60
CA ARG A 176 3.66 -4.28 16.35
C ARG A 176 3.69 -4.65 17.83
N PRO A 177 4.18 -3.78 18.74
CA PRO A 177 4.01 -4.01 20.17
C PRO A 177 2.51 -3.99 20.52
N GLU A 178 2.07 -4.92 21.38
CA GLU A 178 0.70 -4.93 21.89
C GLU A 178 0.39 -3.59 22.58
N PRO A 179 -0.79 -2.98 22.33
CA PRO A 179 -1.23 -1.88 23.17
C PRO A 179 -1.43 -2.40 24.60
N LEU A 180 -0.73 -1.77 25.55
CA LEU A 180 -0.84 -2.03 26.99
C LEU A 180 -2.30 -1.87 27.49
#